data_AF-A0A0L6W9F6-F1
#
_entry.id   AF-A0A0L6W9F6-F1
#
_cell.length_a   1.000
_cell.length_b   1.000
_cell.length_c   1.000
_cell.angle_alpha   90.00
_cell.angle_beta   90.00
_cell.angle_gamma   90.00
#
_symmetry.space_group_name_H-M   'P 1'
#
loop_
_entity.id
_entity.type
_entity.pdbx_description
1 polymer ?
#
loop_
_entity_poly.entity_id
_entity_poly.type
_entity_poly.pdbx_seq_one_letter_code
_entity_poly.pdbx_strand_id
1 'polypeptide(L)'
;MSGRSSKRLRSSEPQGSVKRPNQEQDPQPVSQLEKAQELFREARESKLYNKLLDLIRRRASPQEFQACYSSIFKELAQIIVGRNDIPVPPSGSYLLAFLNLCNPNLEREEWEFAMETLITYIKTEDEKKPTLQTPASNSKPTVSNSVITAWKTAYVGNAHKLLQGAMDAMYQNSFEKPYANFCAIIQGSGTGKSRLVDKVADSVFMIPMVLRPTGDRSGFPQGDMADGQPLVRFFCTKTTKETLELRVQRRYLLFLLKIIAFVDNWINLWKRSGLGIERVAADWKEYLGTPLSPERLKMYTTAIDPSPLRGFEDISDERVEFDHLRNRVKIFIDSVSKKIEPAQTDIQPVIVFYFDEAHHLSKTMVSAEPHRTAYQCLCKAFTYMMNAPVFALFLSTYSRLSETISSSRNFWSSRPMSSHSEGSDDNMNAPFVELPFDAWKEPSLVIEGTHSAQEICSLKFMARFGRPL
;
A
#
# COMPACT_ATOMS: atom_id res chain seq x y z
N MET A 1 62.01 -4.52 22.42
CA MET A 1 63.28 -3.91 21.99
C MET A 1 62.97 -2.65 21.20
N SER A 2 63.57 -1.51 21.57
CA SER A 2 63.49 -0.18 20.89
C SER A 2 62.09 0.48 20.87
N GLY A 3 61.85 1.74 21.25
CA GLY A 3 62.68 2.87 21.66
C GLY A 3 61.95 4.19 21.37
N ARG A 4 62.09 5.17 22.29
CA ARG A 4 61.85 6.64 22.20
C ARG A 4 60.40 7.14 21.94
N SER A 5 59.76 7.89 22.83
CA SER A 5 60.03 9.23 23.40
C SER A 5 59.73 10.41 22.45
N SER A 6 58.87 11.30 22.98
CA SER A 6 58.93 12.77 22.94
C SER A 6 57.94 13.59 22.08
N LYS A 7 57.30 14.50 22.83
CA LYS A 7 57.09 15.94 22.58
C LYS A 7 55.82 16.43 21.86
N ARG A 8 55.02 17.13 22.68
CA ARG A 8 54.21 18.31 22.34
C ARG A 8 55.04 19.39 21.64
N LEU A 9 54.41 20.09 20.68
CA LEU A 9 54.75 21.45 20.27
C LEU A 9 53.47 22.19 19.80
N ARG A 10 53.37 23.46 20.20
CA ARG A 10 52.31 24.45 19.91
C ARG A 10 52.52 25.12 18.54
N SER A 11 51.47 25.70 17.96
CA SER A 11 51.41 27.01 17.26
C SER A 11 49.95 27.26 16.81
N SER A 12 49.22 28.26 17.31
CA SER A 12 49.17 29.71 16.97
C SER A 12 48.47 30.05 15.63
N GLU A 13 47.24 30.56 15.77
CA GLU A 13 46.38 31.48 14.96
C GLU A 13 47.02 32.25 13.76
N PRO A 14 46.23 32.70 12.73
CA PRO A 14 45.14 33.68 12.93
C PRO A 14 43.88 33.61 12.04
N GLN A 15 42.81 34.19 12.60
CA GLN A 15 41.60 34.61 11.91
C GLN A 15 41.92 35.67 10.83
N GLY A 16 41.46 35.42 9.61
CA GLY A 16 41.45 36.39 8.52
C GLY A 16 40.04 36.51 7.93
N SER A 17 39.29 37.51 8.38
CA SER A 17 38.00 37.90 7.82
C SER A 17 38.20 38.61 6.47
N VAL A 18 37.83 37.96 5.38
CA VAL A 18 37.70 38.61 4.06
C VAL A 18 36.21 38.75 3.76
N LYS A 19 35.71 39.98 3.91
CA LYS A 19 34.43 40.41 3.32
C LYS A 19 34.57 40.46 1.80
N ARG A 20 33.65 39.80 1.09
CA ARG A 20 33.33 40.07 -0.32
C ARG A 20 31.82 40.30 -0.48
N PRO A 21 31.41 41.08 -1.48
CA PRO A 21 30.28 41.98 -1.41
C PRO A 21 28.96 41.36 -1.87
N ASN A 22 27.88 42.00 -1.41
CA ASN A 22 26.49 41.82 -1.81
C ASN A 22 26.33 41.39 -3.28
N GLN A 23 25.86 40.16 -3.48
CA GLN A 23 25.01 39.88 -4.62
C GLN A 23 23.58 40.25 -4.21
N GLU A 24 23.03 41.26 -4.87
CA GLU A 24 21.61 41.50 -4.95
C GLU A 24 20.93 40.17 -5.29
N GLN A 25 20.16 39.64 -4.33
CA GLN A 25 19.23 38.57 -4.61
C GLN A 25 18.08 39.19 -5.40
N ASP A 26 17.96 38.78 -6.66
CA ASP A 26 16.72 38.88 -7.40
C ASP A 26 15.57 38.35 -6.52
N PRO A 27 14.41 39.03 -6.49
CA PRO A 27 13.29 38.60 -5.66
C PRO A 27 12.86 37.19 -6.08
N GLN A 28 12.97 36.24 -5.15
CA GLN A 28 12.45 34.90 -5.36
C GLN A 28 10.96 34.97 -5.76
N PRO A 29 10.50 34.14 -6.71
CA PRO A 29 9.08 34.08 -7.05
C PRO A 29 8.31 33.58 -5.81
N VAL A 30 7.46 34.45 -5.26
CA VAL A 30 6.49 34.11 -4.21
C VAL A 30 5.78 32.83 -4.62
N SER A 31 5.84 31.82 -3.77
CA SER A 31 5.29 30.50 -4.05
C SER A 31 3.78 30.63 -4.27
N GLN A 32 3.24 30.03 -5.35
CA GLN A 32 1.79 30.03 -5.63
C GLN A 32 0.97 29.52 -4.42
N LEU A 33 1.58 28.71 -3.56
CA LEU A 33 0.99 28.21 -2.34
C LEU A 33 0.82 29.30 -1.28
N GLU A 34 1.75 30.25 -1.18
CA GLU A 34 1.67 31.38 -0.24
C GLU A 34 0.52 32.32 -0.62
N LYS A 35 0.31 32.55 -1.92
CA LYS A 35 -0.85 33.33 -2.41
C LYS A 35 -2.18 32.61 -2.18
N ALA A 36 -2.21 31.28 -2.36
CA ALA A 36 -3.38 30.49 -2.03
C ALA A 36 -3.67 30.45 -0.51
N GLN A 37 -2.64 30.47 0.32
CA GLN A 37 -2.78 30.59 1.78
C GLN A 37 -3.40 31.93 2.18
N GLU A 38 -2.94 33.02 1.55
CA GLU A 38 -3.48 34.36 1.78
C GLU A 38 -4.97 34.46 1.42
N LEU A 39 -5.36 33.91 0.25
CA LEU A 39 -6.75 33.89 -0.21
C LEU A 39 -7.71 33.25 0.82
N PHE A 40 -7.32 32.13 1.42
CA PHE A 40 -8.14 31.48 2.44
C PHE A 40 -8.02 32.10 3.83
N ARG A 41 -6.99 32.92 4.07
CA ARG A 41 -6.91 33.78 5.26
C ARG A 41 -7.96 34.88 5.19
N GLU A 42 -8.05 35.59 4.07
CA GLU A 42 -9.08 36.61 3.83
C GLU A 42 -10.51 36.03 3.84
N ALA A 43 -10.68 34.81 3.31
CA ALA A 43 -11.95 34.08 3.37
C ALA A 43 -12.41 33.80 4.82
N ARG A 44 -11.47 33.59 5.76
CA ARG A 44 -11.79 33.41 7.19
C ARG A 44 -12.25 34.72 7.82
N GLU A 45 -11.56 35.81 7.51
CA GLU A 45 -11.87 37.14 8.02
C GLU A 45 -13.23 37.66 7.54
N SER A 46 -13.63 37.29 6.31
CA SER A 46 -14.95 37.63 5.73
C SER A 46 -16.13 36.79 6.25
N LYS A 47 -15.91 35.97 7.30
CA LYS A 47 -16.92 35.09 7.93
C LYS A 47 -17.56 34.07 6.97
N LEU A 48 -16.88 33.70 5.88
CA LEU A 48 -17.40 32.74 4.91
C LEU A 48 -17.74 31.38 5.54
N TYR A 49 -16.91 30.95 6.49
CA TYR A 49 -17.16 29.73 7.27
C TYR A 49 -18.53 29.71 7.94
N ASN A 50 -18.93 30.81 8.56
CA ASN A 50 -20.23 30.92 9.23
C ASN A 50 -21.39 30.94 8.23
N LYS A 51 -21.19 31.55 7.05
CA LYS A 51 -22.18 31.55 5.96
C LYS A 51 -22.39 30.13 5.41
N LEU A 52 -21.32 29.38 5.18
CA LEU A 52 -21.40 27.99 4.74
C LEU A 52 -22.08 27.09 5.79
N LEU A 53 -21.79 27.30 7.08
CA LEU A 53 -22.47 26.58 8.17
C LEU A 53 -23.98 26.89 8.26
N ASP A 54 -24.40 28.15 8.07
CA ASP A 54 -25.82 28.52 8.06
C ASP A 54 -26.58 27.86 6.89
N LEU A 55 -25.96 27.81 5.71
CA LEU A 55 -26.51 27.11 4.54
C LEU A 55 -26.68 25.60 4.80
N ILE A 56 -25.74 24.96 5.51
CA ILE A 56 -25.86 23.55 5.93
C ILE A 56 -27.03 23.37 6.90
N ARG A 57 -27.14 24.23 7.91
CA ARG A 57 -28.21 24.16 8.91
C ARG A 57 -29.60 24.28 8.28
N ARG A 58 -29.74 25.07 7.22
CA ARG A 58 -31.01 25.28 6.51
C ARG A 58 -31.22 24.34 5.33
N ARG A 59 -30.31 23.40 5.07
CA ARG A 59 -30.35 22.45 3.93
C ARG A 59 -30.55 23.19 2.60
N ALA A 60 -29.76 24.24 2.40
CA ALA A 60 -29.80 25.05 1.19
C ALA A 60 -29.49 24.22 -0.09
N SER A 61 -29.94 24.73 -1.23
CA SER A 61 -29.73 24.09 -2.52
C SER A 61 -28.23 24.09 -2.92
N PRO A 62 -27.78 23.13 -3.76
CA PRO A 62 -26.41 23.11 -4.28
C PRO A 62 -25.95 24.42 -4.94
N GLN A 63 -26.88 25.15 -5.55
CA GLN A 63 -26.64 26.42 -6.24
C GLN A 63 -26.30 27.56 -5.25
N GLU A 64 -26.97 27.59 -4.09
CA GLU A 64 -26.69 28.57 -3.03
C GLU A 64 -25.32 28.34 -2.40
N PHE A 65 -24.93 27.07 -2.21
CA PHE A 65 -23.57 26.74 -1.80
C PHE A 65 -22.54 27.21 -2.81
N GLN A 66 -22.74 26.88 -4.09
CA GLN A 66 -21.80 27.23 -5.15
C GLN A 66 -21.63 28.74 -5.29
N ALA A 67 -22.72 29.51 -5.16
CA ALA A 67 -22.66 30.98 -5.16
C ALA A 67 -21.78 31.54 -4.03
N CYS A 68 -21.73 30.86 -2.89
CA CYS A 68 -21.00 31.30 -1.69
C CYS A 68 -19.47 31.24 -1.86
N TYR A 69 -18.95 30.19 -2.53
CA TYR A 69 -17.50 29.98 -2.70
C TYR A 69 -16.99 30.18 -4.14
N SER A 70 -17.87 30.53 -5.09
CA SER A 70 -17.54 30.70 -6.52
C SER A 70 -16.43 31.73 -6.76
N SER A 71 -16.45 32.88 -6.09
CA SER A 71 -15.43 33.92 -6.28
C SER A 71 -14.04 33.45 -5.85
N ILE A 72 -13.95 32.86 -4.65
CA ILE A 72 -12.71 32.34 -4.08
C ILE A 72 -12.18 31.18 -4.91
N PHE A 73 -13.06 30.31 -5.42
CA PHE A 73 -12.63 29.23 -6.29
C PHE A 73 -12.04 29.75 -7.60
N LYS A 74 -12.67 30.76 -8.22
CA LYS A 74 -12.16 31.36 -9.47
C LYS A 74 -10.81 32.05 -9.25
N GLU A 75 -10.63 32.69 -8.11
CA GLU A 75 -9.37 33.32 -7.74
C GLU A 75 -8.27 32.28 -7.44
N LEU A 76 -8.63 31.18 -6.77
CA LEU A 76 -7.73 30.05 -6.59
C LEU A 76 -7.33 29.42 -7.94
N ALA A 77 -8.28 29.23 -8.86
CA ALA A 77 -7.98 28.75 -10.20
C ALA A 77 -7.05 29.71 -10.97
N GLN A 78 -7.25 31.02 -10.81
CA GLN A 78 -6.37 32.04 -11.37
C GLN A 78 -4.95 31.96 -10.79
N ILE A 79 -4.79 31.68 -9.49
CA ILE A 79 -3.49 31.53 -8.84
C ILE A 79 -2.76 30.26 -9.32
N ILE A 80 -3.48 29.14 -9.45
CA ILE A 80 -2.88 27.83 -9.71
C ILE A 80 -2.60 27.59 -11.19
N VAL A 81 -3.55 27.89 -12.08
CA VAL A 81 -3.44 27.62 -13.54
C VAL A 81 -3.53 28.89 -14.40
N GLY A 82 -3.64 30.08 -13.80
CA GLY A 82 -3.70 31.33 -14.55
C GLY A 82 -5.05 31.60 -15.22
N ARG A 83 -6.12 30.89 -14.81
CA ARG A 83 -7.43 30.92 -15.46
C ARG A 83 -8.57 31.00 -14.46
N ASN A 84 -9.59 31.80 -14.77
CA ASN A 84 -10.82 31.94 -13.98
C ASN A 84 -12.05 31.28 -14.62
N ASP A 85 -11.88 30.65 -15.79
CA ASP A 85 -12.92 29.97 -16.57
C ASP A 85 -13.03 28.46 -16.25
N ILE A 86 -12.35 28.02 -15.19
CA ILE A 86 -12.47 26.67 -14.63
C ILE A 86 -13.86 26.52 -13.98
N PRO A 87 -14.62 25.46 -14.32
CA PRO A 87 -15.94 25.25 -13.72
C PRO A 87 -15.81 25.11 -12.20
N VAL A 88 -16.69 25.78 -11.46
CA VAL A 88 -16.72 25.67 -10.00
C VAL A 88 -17.16 24.25 -9.62
N PRO A 89 -16.47 23.56 -8.69
CA PRO A 89 -16.74 22.16 -8.38
C PRO A 89 -18.18 21.96 -7.88
N PRO A 90 -18.81 20.82 -8.25
CA PRO A 90 -20.13 20.47 -7.74
C PRO A 90 -20.07 20.34 -6.21
N SER A 91 -21.01 20.99 -5.53
CA SER A 91 -20.95 21.22 -4.08
C SER A 91 -20.83 19.93 -3.26
N GLY A 92 -21.49 18.85 -3.66
CA GLY A 92 -21.53 17.61 -2.87
C GLY A 92 -20.16 17.01 -2.51
N SER A 93 -19.19 17.05 -3.42
CA SER A 93 -17.89 16.36 -3.22
C SER A 93 -16.78 17.26 -2.66
N TYR A 94 -16.92 18.59 -2.80
CA TYR A 94 -15.85 19.55 -2.46
C TYR A 94 -16.25 20.55 -1.37
N LEU A 95 -17.53 20.57 -0.95
CA LEU A 95 -18.01 21.46 0.13
C LEU A 95 -17.20 21.29 1.42
N LEU A 96 -16.83 20.04 1.77
CA LEU A 96 -16.02 19.77 2.96
C LEU A 96 -14.61 20.37 2.84
N ALA A 97 -14.01 20.36 1.65
CA ALA A 97 -12.71 20.99 1.43
C ALA A 97 -12.78 22.51 1.62
N PHE A 98 -13.80 23.17 1.08
CA PHE A 98 -14.00 24.61 1.31
C PHE A 98 -14.29 24.94 2.78
N LEU A 99 -15.15 24.15 3.44
CA LEU A 99 -15.43 24.32 4.87
C LEU A 99 -14.17 24.21 5.72
N ASN A 100 -13.34 23.20 5.43
CA ASN A 100 -12.08 22.99 6.14
C ASN A 100 -11.13 24.17 5.90
N LEU A 101 -10.89 24.57 4.64
CA LEU A 101 -9.97 25.68 4.34
C LEU A 101 -10.40 27.01 4.96
N CYS A 102 -11.72 27.22 5.13
CA CYS A 102 -12.29 28.39 5.79
C CYS A 102 -12.41 28.24 7.32
N ASN A 103 -12.11 27.08 7.91
CA ASN A 103 -12.18 26.86 9.34
C ASN A 103 -10.96 27.52 10.03
N PRO A 104 -11.16 28.47 10.96
CA PRO A 104 -10.05 29.14 11.65
C PRO A 104 -9.29 28.21 12.61
N ASN A 105 -9.89 27.10 13.04
CA ASN A 105 -9.30 26.16 14.00
C ASN A 105 -8.71 24.90 13.34
N LEU A 106 -8.51 24.91 12.02
CA LEU A 106 -8.04 23.74 11.28
C LEU A 106 -6.54 23.48 11.54
N GLU A 107 -6.17 22.22 11.80
CA GLU A 107 -4.77 21.81 11.91
C GLU A 107 -4.05 21.93 10.54
N ARG A 108 -2.73 22.19 10.56
CA ARG A 108 -1.94 22.45 9.34
C ARG A 108 -2.04 21.31 8.31
N GLU A 109 -2.03 20.06 8.77
CA GLU A 109 -2.07 18.87 7.91
C GLU A 109 -3.44 18.71 7.20
N GLU A 110 -4.53 19.06 7.88
CA GLU A 110 -5.88 19.04 7.29
C GLU A 110 -6.05 20.15 6.25
N TRP A 111 -5.36 21.27 6.46
CA TRP A 111 -5.33 22.39 5.52
C TRP A 111 -4.65 21.99 4.21
N GLU A 112 -3.48 21.35 4.31
CA GLU A 112 -2.72 20.86 3.16
C GLU A 112 -3.52 19.87 2.33
N PHE A 113 -4.22 18.92 2.98
CA PHE A 113 -5.05 17.94 2.29
C PHE A 113 -6.27 18.57 1.58
N ALA A 114 -6.95 19.50 2.24
CA ALA A 114 -8.09 20.21 1.63
C ALA A 114 -7.62 21.10 0.45
N MET A 115 -6.44 21.69 0.55
CA MET A 115 -5.83 22.49 -0.50
C MET A 115 -5.42 21.61 -1.69
N GLU A 116 -4.77 20.48 -1.43
CA GLU A 116 -4.39 19.50 -2.46
C GLU A 116 -5.61 18.98 -3.22
N THR A 117 -6.74 18.77 -2.52
CA THR A 117 -8.00 18.36 -3.12
C THR A 117 -8.53 19.38 -4.14
N LEU A 118 -8.53 20.68 -3.80
CA LEU A 118 -8.96 21.74 -4.72
C LEU A 118 -7.96 21.97 -5.86
N ILE A 119 -6.66 21.92 -5.57
CA ILE A 119 -5.60 22.04 -6.59
C ILE A 119 -5.71 20.90 -7.60
N THR A 120 -5.94 19.67 -7.14
CA THR A 120 -6.12 18.50 -8.00
C THR A 120 -7.33 18.66 -8.91
N TYR A 121 -8.45 19.17 -8.37
CA TYR A 121 -9.64 19.46 -9.16
C TYR A 121 -9.35 20.52 -10.24
N ILE A 122 -8.77 21.66 -9.86
CA ILE A 122 -8.43 22.76 -10.78
C ILE A 122 -7.54 22.26 -11.92
N LYS A 123 -6.47 21.53 -11.59
CA LYS A 123 -5.55 20.96 -12.59
C LYS A 123 -6.26 19.95 -13.50
N THR A 124 -7.14 19.11 -12.94
CA THR A 124 -7.89 18.12 -13.72
C THR A 124 -8.89 18.78 -14.68
N GLU A 125 -9.53 19.89 -14.29
CA GLU A 125 -10.44 20.63 -15.17
C GLU A 125 -9.70 21.46 -16.22
N ASP A 126 -8.54 22.02 -15.90
CA ASP A 126 -7.69 22.73 -16.87
C ASP A 126 -7.18 21.76 -17.96
N GLU A 127 -6.77 20.55 -17.56
CA GLU A 127 -6.37 19.47 -18.48
C GLU A 127 -7.49 19.06 -19.47
N LYS A 128 -8.78 19.34 -19.16
CA LYS A 128 -9.91 18.98 -20.04
C LYS A 128 -10.17 19.99 -21.16
N LYS A 129 -9.63 21.22 -21.07
CA LYS A 129 -9.85 22.23 -22.11
C LYS A 129 -8.80 22.15 -23.21
N PRO A 130 -9.19 22.01 -24.49
CA PRO A 130 -8.23 21.96 -25.59
C PRO A 130 -7.63 23.34 -25.80
N THR A 131 -6.34 23.50 -25.50
CA THR A 131 -5.57 24.69 -25.87
C THR A 131 -4.52 24.28 -26.91
N LEU A 132 -4.43 25.08 -27.97
CA LEU A 132 -3.65 24.83 -29.18
C LEU A 132 -2.18 24.44 -28.93
N GLN A 133 -1.84 23.27 -29.46
CA GLN A 133 -0.54 22.64 -29.74
C GLN A 133 0.77 23.29 -29.25
N THR A 134 1.54 22.50 -28.50
CA THR A 134 2.99 22.32 -28.70
C THR A 134 3.35 20.84 -28.41
N PRO A 135 4.13 20.15 -29.26
CA PRO A 135 4.35 18.71 -29.15
C PRO A 135 5.53 18.39 -28.23
N ALA A 136 5.26 18.08 -26.96
CA ALA A 136 6.12 17.23 -26.13
C ALA A 136 5.33 16.69 -24.93
N SER A 137 5.19 15.37 -24.89
CA SER A 137 4.91 14.50 -23.74
C SER A 137 4.50 15.19 -22.42
N ASN A 138 3.21 15.17 -22.10
CA ASN A 138 2.73 15.24 -20.71
C ASN A 138 1.41 14.46 -20.54
N SER A 139 1.35 13.25 -21.09
CA SER A 139 0.44 12.25 -20.56
C SER A 139 0.96 11.85 -19.18
N LYS A 140 0.14 11.99 -18.12
CA LYS A 140 0.33 11.25 -16.85
C LYS A 140 0.76 9.81 -17.21
N PRO A 141 1.80 9.24 -16.58
CA PRO A 141 2.33 7.95 -16.98
C PRO A 141 1.20 6.93 -16.87
N THR A 142 0.65 6.58 -18.02
CA THR A 142 -0.30 5.50 -18.18
C THR A 142 0.56 4.27 -18.39
N VAL A 143 0.22 3.15 -17.75
CA VAL A 143 0.91 1.87 -17.98
C VAL A 143 1.13 1.68 -19.47
N SER A 144 2.38 1.57 -19.88
CA SER A 144 2.71 1.41 -21.29
C SER A 144 2.19 0.06 -21.77
N ASN A 145 1.73 -0.01 -23.02
CA ASN A 145 1.34 -1.29 -23.64
C ASN A 145 2.46 -2.34 -23.56
N SER A 146 3.72 -1.91 -23.54
CA SER A 146 4.87 -2.80 -23.35
C SER A 146 4.87 -3.51 -21.99
N VAL A 147 4.48 -2.84 -20.89
CA VAL A 147 4.38 -3.46 -19.56
C VAL A 147 3.25 -4.50 -19.53
N ILE A 148 2.08 -4.17 -20.11
CA ILE A 148 0.95 -5.10 -20.21
C ILE A 148 1.34 -6.33 -21.04
N THR A 149 2.00 -6.14 -22.17
CA THR A 149 2.48 -7.24 -23.02
C THR A 149 3.54 -8.07 -22.29
N ALA A 150 4.47 -7.44 -21.57
CA ALA A 150 5.48 -8.12 -20.79
C ALA A 150 4.85 -8.99 -19.69
N TRP A 151 3.82 -8.49 -19.00
CA TRP A 151 3.04 -9.27 -18.03
C TRP A 151 2.29 -10.44 -18.68
N LYS A 152 1.85 -10.35 -19.93
CA LYS A 152 1.18 -11.48 -20.60
C LYS A 152 2.15 -12.51 -21.17
N THR A 153 3.42 -12.16 -21.31
CA THR A 153 4.46 -13.04 -21.87
C THR A 153 4.80 -14.14 -20.87
N ALA A 154 5.10 -15.35 -21.38
CA ALA A 154 5.48 -16.49 -20.54
C ALA A 154 6.64 -16.15 -19.58
N TYR A 155 6.50 -16.52 -18.32
CA TYR A 155 7.55 -16.38 -17.32
C TYR A 155 8.76 -17.27 -17.69
N VAL A 156 9.98 -16.74 -17.55
CA VAL A 156 11.23 -17.45 -17.84
C VAL A 156 12.10 -17.50 -16.60
N GLY A 157 12.67 -18.67 -16.30
CA GLY A 157 13.56 -18.89 -15.16
C GLY A 157 12.92 -19.67 -14.02
N ASN A 158 13.63 -19.80 -12.91
CA ASN A 158 13.28 -20.68 -11.78
C ASN A 158 13.23 -19.94 -10.42
N ALA A 159 13.37 -18.61 -10.39
CA ALA A 159 13.31 -17.86 -9.14
C ALA A 159 12.01 -18.09 -8.35
N HIS A 160 10.89 -18.34 -9.04
CA HIS A 160 9.61 -18.67 -8.39
C HIS A 160 9.70 -19.94 -7.53
N LYS A 161 10.49 -20.95 -7.95
CA LYS A 161 10.73 -22.17 -7.17
C LYS A 161 11.62 -21.89 -5.95
N LEU A 162 12.61 -21.01 -6.11
CA LEU A 162 13.46 -20.58 -4.99
C LEU A 162 12.65 -19.82 -3.94
N LEU A 163 11.76 -18.92 -4.39
CA LEU A 163 10.86 -18.20 -3.48
C LEU A 163 9.92 -19.17 -2.77
N GLN A 164 9.33 -20.13 -3.48
CA GLN A 164 8.50 -21.17 -2.87
C GLN A 164 9.27 -21.94 -1.80
N GLY A 165 10.45 -22.48 -2.11
CA GLY A 165 11.25 -23.22 -1.14
C GLY A 165 11.69 -22.38 0.07
N ALA A 166 11.96 -21.09 -0.13
CA ALA A 166 12.27 -20.18 0.97
C ALA A 166 11.04 -19.92 1.86
N MET A 167 9.84 -19.80 1.27
CA MET A 167 8.59 -19.67 2.01
C MET A 167 8.29 -20.94 2.83
N ASP A 168 8.48 -22.12 2.25
CA ASP A 168 8.28 -23.40 2.93
C ASP A 168 9.22 -23.54 4.13
N ALA A 169 10.50 -23.18 3.95
CA ALA A 169 11.48 -23.16 5.03
C ALA A 169 11.15 -22.13 6.13
N MET A 170 10.69 -20.94 5.75
CA MET A 170 10.22 -19.93 6.72
C MET A 170 9.01 -20.46 7.49
N TYR A 171 8.03 -21.03 6.80
CA TYR A 171 6.81 -21.57 7.37
C TYR A 171 7.09 -22.68 8.39
N GLN A 172 7.96 -23.64 8.07
CA GLN A 172 8.40 -24.69 9.00
C GLN A 172 8.98 -24.15 10.30
N ASN A 173 9.83 -23.12 10.20
CA ASN A 173 10.48 -22.52 11.36
C ASN A 173 9.58 -21.57 12.16
N SER A 174 8.39 -21.25 11.63
CA SER A 174 7.51 -20.19 12.13
C SER A 174 6.12 -20.66 12.53
N PHE A 175 5.74 -21.91 12.23
CA PHE A 175 4.37 -22.40 12.36
C PHE A 175 3.73 -22.13 13.73
N GLU A 176 4.50 -22.31 14.81
CA GLU A 176 4.07 -22.11 16.19
C GLU A 176 4.47 -20.76 16.80
N LYS A 177 5.20 -19.93 16.05
CA LYS A 177 5.76 -18.68 16.55
C LYS A 177 4.82 -17.50 16.24
N PRO A 178 4.46 -16.69 17.25
CA PRO A 178 3.73 -15.45 17.00
C PRO A 178 4.49 -14.55 16.03
N TYR A 179 3.77 -13.91 15.11
CA TYR A 179 4.32 -12.96 14.13
C TYR A 179 5.29 -13.53 13.09
N ALA A 180 5.33 -14.85 12.98
CA ALA A 180 6.25 -15.54 12.09
C ALA A 180 5.54 -16.11 10.84
N ASN A 181 4.21 -16.01 10.74
CA ASN A 181 3.42 -16.49 9.61
C ASN A 181 3.32 -15.49 8.43
N PHE A 182 4.27 -14.56 8.34
CA PHE A 182 4.36 -13.62 7.22
C PHE A 182 5.79 -13.16 6.96
N CYS A 183 6.03 -12.62 5.77
CA CYS A 183 7.31 -12.04 5.36
C CYS A 183 7.09 -10.86 4.40
N ALA A 184 8.04 -9.93 4.35
CA ALA A 184 8.02 -8.82 3.39
C ALA A 184 9.06 -9.02 2.28
N ILE A 185 8.72 -8.58 1.07
CA ILE A 185 9.63 -8.46 -0.07
C ILE A 185 9.77 -6.97 -0.39
N ILE A 186 10.97 -6.43 -0.17
CA ILE A 186 11.24 -4.98 -0.22
C ILE A 186 12.29 -4.73 -1.29
N GLN A 187 11.86 -4.27 -2.46
CA GLN A 187 12.73 -3.88 -3.56
C GLN A 187 12.09 -2.75 -4.36
N GLY A 188 12.90 -1.96 -5.08
CA GLY A 188 12.44 -0.85 -5.92
C GLY A 188 11.30 -1.23 -6.89
N SER A 189 10.56 -0.23 -7.37
CA SER A 189 9.56 -0.45 -8.41
C SER A 189 10.21 -0.96 -9.71
N GLY A 190 9.47 -1.73 -10.51
CA GLY A 190 9.98 -2.29 -11.77
C GLY A 190 10.89 -3.52 -11.63
N THR A 191 11.15 -3.99 -10.40
CA THR A 191 11.97 -5.17 -10.16
C THR A 191 11.18 -6.48 -10.25
N GLY A 192 10.01 -6.55 -10.89
CA GLY A 192 9.28 -7.81 -11.11
C GLY A 192 8.83 -8.60 -9.87
N LYS A 193 8.78 -7.99 -8.67
CA LYS A 193 8.28 -8.65 -7.44
C LYS A 193 6.90 -9.27 -7.65
N SER A 194 5.96 -8.47 -8.15
CA SER A 194 4.56 -8.87 -8.37
C SER A 194 4.47 -9.99 -9.40
N ARG A 195 5.32 -9.96 -10.44
CA ARG A 195 5.38 -11.03 -11.43
C ARG A 195 5.91 -12.34 -10.85
N LEU A 196 6.98 -12.27 -10.06
CA LEU A 196 7.57 -13.44 -9.42
C LEU A 196 6.52 -14.13 -8.56
N VAL A 197 5.85 -13.39 -7.69
CA VAL A 197 4.81 -13.92 -6.79
C VAL A 197 3.59 -14.41 -7.59
N ASP A 198 3.17 -13.70 -8.64
CA ASP A 198 2.13 -14.18 -9.55
C ASP A 198 2.52 -15.53 -10.18
N LYS A 199 3.79 -15.75 -10.51
CA LYS A 199 4.25 -17.05 -11.02
C LYS A 199 4.22 -18.16 -9.97
N VAL A 200 4.52 -17.87 -8.70
CA VAL A 200 4.37 -18.86 -7.61
C VAL A 200 2.91 -19.30 -7.46
N ALA A 201 1.95 -18.41 -7.74
CA ALA A 201 0.53 -18.73 -7.70
C ALA A 201 0.07 -19.80 -8.73
N ASP A 202 0.93 -20.20 -9.68
CA ASP A 202 0.64 -21.33 -10.56
C ASP A 202 0.71 -22.69 -9.81
N SER A 203 1.53 -22.79 -8.75
CA SER A 203 1.74 -24.02 -7.97
C SER A 203 1.27 -23.94 -6.54
N VAL A 204 1.15 -22.73 -5.97
CA VAL A 204 0.72 -22.49 -4.58
C VAL A 204 -0.64 -21.80 -4.57
N PHE A 205 -1.56 -22.21 -3.70
CA PHE A 205 -2.88 -21.59 -3.61
C PHE A 205 -2.79 -20.18 -3.01
N MET A 206 -2.75 -19.18 -3.87
CA MET A 206 -2.53 -17.78 -3.48
C MET A 206 -3.78 -16.91 -3.59
N ILE A 207 -3.95 -16.00 -2.63
CA ILE A 207 -4.98 -14.98 -2.59
C ILE A 207 -4.29 -13.63 -2.80
N PRO A 208 -4.34 -13.08 -4.02
CA PRO A 208 -3.69 -11.81 -4.34
C PRO A 208 -4.46 -10.64 -3.72
N MET A 209 -3.81 -9.51 -3.43
CA MET A 209 -4.43 -8.21 -3.11
C MET A 209 -3.49 -7.11 -3.58
N VAL A 210 -3.92 -6.28 -4.53
CA VAL A 210 -3.12 -5.19 -5.10
C VAL A 210 -3.63 -3.87 -4.52
N LEU A 211 -2.91 -3.33 -3.54
CA LEU A 211 -3.33 -2.15 -2.77
C LEU A 211 -2.95 -0.83 -3.43
N ARG A 212 -3.02 -0.76 -4.76
CA ARG A 212 -2.72 0.45 -5.52
C ARG A 212 -3.92 1.42 -5.52
N PRO A 213 -3.74 2.70 -5.15
CA PRO A 213 -4.79 3.71 -5.26
C PRO A 213 -5.17 3.99 -6.71
N THR A 214 -6.42 4.37 -6.98
CA THR A 214 -6.90 4.72 -8.33
C THR A 214 -6.21 5.93 -8.97
N GLY A 215 -5.57 6.77 -8.16
CA GLY A 215 -4.75 7.88 -8.64
C GLY A 215 -3.41 7.45 -9.26
N ASP A 216 -2.90 6.26 -8.88
CA ASP A 216 -1.67 5.72 -9.44
C ASP A 216 -1.98 4.84 -10.67
N ARG A 217 -1.70 5.39 -11.85
CA ARG A 217 -1.86 4.72 -13.15
C ARG A 217 -0.52 4.28 -13.76
N SER A 218 0.56 4.41 -13.01
CA SER A 218 1.92 4.15 -13.51
C SER A 218 2.33 2.68 -13.39
N GLY A 219 1.77 1.96 -12.41
CA GLY A 219 2.07 0.56 -12.14
C GLY A 219 1.07 -0.45 -12.75
N PHE A 220 1.55 -1.68 -12.98
CA PHE A 220 0.74 -2.83 -13.38
C PHE A 220 1.02 -4.03 -12.46
N PRO A 221 0.01 -4.87 -12.11
CA PRO A 221 -1.41 -4.79 -12.48
C PRO A 221 -2.12 -3.57 -11.89
N GLN A 222 -3.38 -3.29 -12.24
CA GLN A 222 -4.12 -2.19 -11.60
C GLN A 222 -4.48 -2.52 -10.14
N GLY A 223 -4.89 -1.51 -9.36
CA GLY A 223 -5.36 -1.73 -7.98
C GLY A 223 -6.65 -2.55 -7.92
N ASP A 224 -6.78 -3.38 -6.88
CA ASP A 224 -8.02 -4.10 -6.62
C ASP A 224 -9.13 -3.15 -6.17
N MET A 225 -10.36 -3.49 -6.53
CA MET A 225 -11.57 -2.72 -6.20
C MET A 225 -12.55 -3.59 -5.42
N ALA A 226 -13.35 -2.94 -4.58
CA ALA A 226 -14.45 -3.54 -3.83
C ALA A 226 -15.56 -2.50 -3.71
N ASP A 227 -16.80 -2.87 -4.06
CA ASP A 227 -17.95 -1.95 -4.04
C ASP A 227 -17.71 -0.59 -4.74
N GLY A 228 -17.06 -0.64 -5.91
CA GLY A 228 -16.74 0.56 -6.69
C GLY A 228 -15.65 1.46 -6.08
N GLN A 229 -14.99 1.05 -4.99
CA GLN A 229 -13.90 1.79 -4.34
C GLN A 229 -12.58 1.01 -4.36
N PRO A 230 -11.42 1.68 -4.32
CA PRO A 230 -10.12 1.01 -4.21
C PRO A 230 -10.03 0.18 -2.92
N LEU A 231 -9.62 -1.08 -3.02
CA LEU A 231 -9.49 -1.99 -1.88
C LEU A 231 -8.53 -1.42 -0.81
N VAL A 232 -7.49 -0.70 -1.23
CA VAL A 232 -6.58 0.00 -0.32
C VAL A 232 -7.30 0.91 0.68
N ARG A 233 -8.45 1.49 0.32
CA ARG A 233 -9.25 2.34 1.20
C ARG A 233 -9.82 1.57 2.40
N PHE A 234 -10.18 0.30 2.22
CA PHE A 234 -10.67 -0.55 3.32
C PHE A 234 -9.62 -0.70 4.41
N PHE A 235 -8.37 -0.93 4.01
CA PHE A 235 -7.25 -1.06 4.94
C PHE A 235 -6.76 0.31 5.44
N CYS A 236 -6.67 1.30 4.57
CA CYS A 236 -6.06 2.60 4.86
C CYS A 236 -7.10 3.67 5.26
N THR A 237 -8.17 3.28 5.94
CA THR A 237 -9.14 4.26 6.49
C THR A 237 -8.51 4.94 7.71
N LYS A 238 -8.37 6.27 7.67
CA LYS A 238 -8.00 7.05 8.86
C LYS A 238 -9.09 6.87 9.92
N THR A 239 -8.69 6.31 11.04
CA THR A 239 -9.55 6.06 12.18
C THR A 239 -9.50 7.25 13.14
N THR A 240 -10.62 7.58 13.79
CA THR A 240 -10.70 8.67 14.77
C THR A 240 -9.86 8.34 16.00
N LYS A 241 -9.53 9.35 16.83
CA LYS A 241 -8.82 9.16 18.12
C LYS A 241 -9.49 8.11 19.04
N GLU A 242 -10.77 7.83 18.83
CA GLU A 242 -11.57 6.87 19.61
C GLU A 242 -11.63 5.46 19.02
N THR A 243 -11.02 5.22 17.85
CA THR A 243 -11.08 3.87 17.27
C THR A 243 -10.09 2.95 17.95
N LEU A 244 -10.61 1.97 18.68
CA LEU A 244 -9.80 0.96 19.34
C LEU A 244 -9.03 0.11 18.30
N GLU A 245 -7.71 0.01 18.46
CA GLU A 245 -6.80 -0.80 17.61
C GLU A 245 -7.36 -2.22 17.38
N LEU A 246 -7.90 -2.83 18.45
CA LEU A 246 -8.52 -4.15 18.43
C LEU A 246 -9.66 -4.24 17.42
N ARG A 247 -10.52 -3.21 17.29
CA ARG A 247 -11.63 -3.22 16.32
C ARG A 247 -11.11 -3.27 14.89
N VAL A 248 -10.04 -2.55 14.59
CA VAL A 248 -9.43 -2.55 13.26
C VAL A 248 -8.80 -3.90 12.96
N GLN A 249 -8.05 -4.47 13.91
CA GLN A 249 -7.50 -5.82 13.78
C GLN A 249 -8.59 -6.87 13.51
N ARG A 250 -9.68 -6.84 14.28
CA ARG A 250 -10.78 -7.80 14.14
C ARG A 250 -11.60 -7.59 12.88
N ARG A 251 -11.72 -6.34 12.40
CA ARG A 251 -12.27 -6.03 11.07
C ARG A 251 -11.42 -6.64 9.95
N TYR A 252 -10.10 -6.53 10.02
CA TYR A 252 -9.21 -7.16 9.04
C TYR A 252 -9.28 -8.69 9.13
N LEU A 253 -9.35 -9.25 10.34
CA LEU A 253 -9.54 -10.69 10.54
C LEU A 253 -10.85 -11.16 9.90
N LEU A 254 -11.97 -10.47 10.14
CA LEU A 254 -13.26 -10.80 9.52
C LEU A 254 -13.17 -10.76 7.99
N PHE A 255 -12.52 -9.74 7.43
CA PHE A 255 -12.26 -9.66 6.00
C PHE A 255 -11.51 -10.90 5.48
N LEU A 256 -10.41 -11.29 6.12
CA LEU A 256 -9.63 -12.48 5.72
C LEU A 256 -10.46 -13.77 5.83
N LEU A 257 -11.26 -13.93 6.89
CA LEU A 257 -12.13 -15.09 7.06
C LEU A 257 -13.24 -15.15 6.01
N LYS A 258 -13.81 -14.01 5.62
CA LYS A 258 -14.80 -13.96 4.53
C LYS A 258 -14.19 -14.33 3.17
N ILE A 259 -12.94 -13.97 2.93
CA ILE A 259 -12.20 -14.46 1.75
C ILE A 259 -12.07 -15.99 1.81
N ILE A 260 -11.69 -16.55 2.96
CA ILE A 260 -11.56 -18.00 3.14
C ILE A 260 -12.92 -18.70 2.99
N ALA A 261 -14.02 -18.09 3.43
CA ALA A 261 -15.37 -18.61 3.20
C ALA A 261 -15.75 -18.58 1.71
N PHE A 262 -15.34 -17.53 0.98
CA PHE A 262 -15.50 -17.46 -0.46
C PHE A 262 -14.71 -18.58 -1.17
N VAL A 263 -13.46 -18.81 -0.74
CA VAL A 263 -12.63 -19.95 -1.19
C VAL A 263 -13.33 -21.28 -0.89
N ASP A 264 -13.92 -21.46 0.30
CA ASP A 264 -14.63 -22.69 0.65
C ASP A 264 -15.80 -22.98 -0.30
N ASN A 265 -16.58 -21.95 -0.63
CA ASN A 265 -17.66 -22.10 -1.59
C ASN A 265 -17.14 -22.46 -2.99
N TRP A 266 -16.06 -21.81 -3.43
CA TRP A 266 -15.45 -22.10 -4.72
C TRP A 266 -14.90 -23.53 -4.79
N ILE A 267 -14.12 -23.98 -3.80
CA ILE A 267 -13.52 -25.33 -3.79
C ILE A 267 -14.61 -26.41 -3.76
N ASN A 268 -15.73 -26.18 -3.05
CA ASN A 268 -16.86 -27.10 -3.05
C ASN A 268 -17.51 -27.23 -4.44
N LEU A 269 -17.60 -26.14 -5.21
CA LEU A 269 -18.11 -26.16 -6.59
C LEU A 269 -17.11 -26.78 -7.55
N TRP A 270 -15.84 -26.40 -7.45
CA TRP A 270 -14.74 -26.91 -8.28
C TRP A 270 -14.55 -28.42 -8.10
N LYS A 271 -14.69 -28.97 -6.89
CA LYS A 271 -14.65 -30.43 -6.68
C LYS A 271 -15.78 -31.18 -7.39
N ARG A 272 -16.94 -30.55 -7.54
CA ARG A 272 -18.09 -31.17 -8.23
C ARG A 272 -17.88 -31.25 -9.74
N SER A 273 -16.97 -30.46 -10.32
CA SER A 273 -16.64 -30.56 -11.75
C SER A 273 -15.67 -31.70 -12.07
N GLY A 274 -15.21 -32.47 -11.07
CA GLY A 274 -14.39 -33.66 -11.26
C GLY A 274 -12.93 -33.38 -11.64
N LEU A 275 -12.44 -32.17 -11.40
CA LEU A 275 -11.06 -31.77 -11.68
C LEU A 275 -10.11 -32.31 -10.59
N GLY A 276 -8.90 -32.73 -11.00
CA GLY A 276 -7.89 -33.29 -10.11
C GLY A 276 -7.22 -32.23 -9.24
N ILE A 277 -7.00 -32.56 -7.95
CA ILE A 277 -6.51 -31.62 -6.92
C ILE A 277 -5.16 -30.97 -7.26
N GLU A 278 -4.34 -31.61 -8.09
CA GLU A 278 -3.04 -31.10 -8.53
C GLU A 278 -3.11 -29.74 -9.24
N ARG A 279 -4.26 -29.41 -9.84
CA ARG A 279 -4.46 -28.15 -10.58
C ARG A 279 -5.18 -27.07 -9.78
N VAL A 280 -5.52 -27.32 -8.53
CA VAL A 280 -6.37 -26.42 -7.73
C VAL A 280 -5.83 -25.00 -7.63
N ALA A 281 -4.51 -24.83 -7.47
CA ALA A 281 -3.86 -23.52 -7.39
C ALA A 281 -3.96 -22.74 -8.71
N ALA A 282 -3.58 -23.38 -9.82
CA ALA A 282 -3.64 -22.80 -11.15
C ALA A 282 -5.08 -22.43 -11.55
N ASP A 283 -6.03 -23.33 -11.29
CA ASP A 283 -7.44 -23.11 -11.63
C ASP A 283 -8.07 -22.01 -10.75
N TRP A 284 -7.66 -21.89 -9.48
CA TRP A 284 -8.04 -20.78 -8.62
C TRP A 284 -7.50 -19.44 -9.12
N LYS A 285 -6.22 -19.41 -9.50
CA LYS A 285 -5.60 -18.22 -10.09
C LYS A 285 -6.33 -17.80 -11.37
N GLU A 286 -6.65 -18.74 -12.25
CA GLU A 286 -7.40 -18.48 -13.48
C GLU A 286 -8.81 -17.96 -13.19
N TYR A 287 -9.51 -18.59 -12.24
CA TYR A 287 -10.84 -18.19 -11.79
C TYR A 287 -10.87 -16.76 -11.23
N LEU A 288 -9.89 -16.38 -10.40
CA LEU A 288 -9.79 -15.02 -9.90
C LEU A 288 -9.38 -14.03 -10.99
N GLY A 289 -8.43 -14.37 -11.86
CA GLY A 289 -7.93 -13.47 -12.88
C GLY A 289 -7.24 -12.20 -12.34
N THR A 290 -7.07 -11.23 -13.24
CA THR A 290 -6.46 -9.92 -12.93
C THR A 290 -7.38 -9.04 -12.10
N PRO A 291 -6.86 -7.99 -11.43
CA PRO A 291 -7.69 -6.96 -10.82
C PRO A 291 -8.79 -6.47 -11.76
N LEU A 292 -9.98 -6.20 -11.20
CA LEU A 292 -11.23 -5.85 -11.89
C LEU A 292 -11.98 -6.99 -12.59
N SER A 293 -11.50 -8.23 -12.56
CA SER A 293 -12.32 -9.37 -12.99
C SER A 293 -13.59 -9.49 -12.12
N PRO A 294 -14.70 -10.00 -12.67
CA PRO A 294 -15.96 -10.12 -11.93
C PRO A 294 -15.83 -10.94 -10.64
N GLU A 295 -15.11 -12.05 -10.68
CA GLU A 295 -14.95 -13.00 -9.59
C GLU A 295 -14.15 -12.39 -8.44
N ARG A 296 -13.04 -11.72 -8.78
CA ARG A 296 -12.17 -11.03 -7.82
C ARG A 296 -12.87 -9.81 -7.21
N LEU A 297 -13.60 -9.04 -8.01
CA LEU A 297 -14.44 -7.94 -7.51
C LEU A 297 -15.53 -8.44 -6.56
N LYS A 298 -16.22 -9.53 -6.92
CA LYS A 298 -17.24 -10.17 -6.08
C LYS A 298 -16.64 -10.65 -4.75
N MET A 299 -15.48 -11.30 -4.80
CA MET A 299 -14.76 -11.79 -3.62
C MET A 299 -14.47 -10.65 -2.64
N TYR A 300 -13.82 -9.57 -3.07
CA TYR A 300 -13.51 -8.47 -2.15
C TYR A 300 -14.73 -7.69 -1.71
N THR A 301 -15.71 -7.46 -2.60
CA THR A 301 -16.96 -6.78 -2.23
C THR A 301 -17.69 -7.55 -1.13
N THR A 302 -17.72 -8.88 -1.22
CA THR A 302 -18.27 -9.74 -0.16
C THR A 302 -17.44 -9.65 1.12
N ALA A 303 -16.12 -9.56 1.01
CA ALA A 303 -15.23 -9.55 2.17
C ALA A 303 -15.21 -8.22 2.94
N ILE A 304 -15.42 -7.08 2.26
CA ILE A 304 -15.47 -5.76 2.92
C ILE A 304 -16.82 -5.48 3.60
N ASP A 305 -17.87 -6.23 3.24
CA ASP A 305 -19.19 -6.08 3.81
C ASP A 305 -19.14 -6.26 5.35
N PRO A 306 -19.83 -5.43 6.14
CA PRO A 306 -19.73 -5.47 7.60
C PRO A 306 -20.57 -6.57 8.26
N SER A 307 -21.38 -7.32 7.50
CA SER A 307 -22.20 -8.40 8.10
C SER A 307 -21.32 -9.46 8.76
N PRO A 308 -21.79 -10.11 9.83
CA PRO A 308 -21.04 -11.19 10.44
C PRO A 308 -20.88 -12.37 9.50
N LEU A 309 -19.75 -13.08 9.61
CA LEU A 309 -19.58 -14.39 9.01
C LEU A 309 -20.18 -15.44 9.95
N ARG A 310 -20.87 -16.44 9.41
CA ARG A 310 -21.46 -17.53 10.18
C ARG A 310 -20.39 -18.21 11.05
N GLY A 311 -20.65 -18.35 12.34
CA GLY A 311 -19.69 -18.90 13.32
C GLY A 311 -18.63 -17.90 13.80
N PHE A 312 -18.75 -16.62 13.43
CA PHE A 312 -17.90 -15.48 13.82
C PHE A 312 -18.74 -14.22 14.09
N GLU A 313 -19.98 -14.38 14.54
CA GLU A 313 -20.93 -13.29 14.77
C GLU A 313 -20.47 -12.31 15.87
N ASP A 314 -19.77 -12.84 16.86
CA ASP A 314 -19.18 -12.15 18.00
C ASP A 314 -17.76 -11.62 17.73
N ILE A 315 -17.25 -11.71 16.49
CA ILE A 315 -15.87 -11.32 16.19
C ILE A 315 -15.58 -9.86 16.56
N SER A 316 -16.56 -8.96 16.51
CA SER A 316 -16.36 -7.56 16.90
C SER A 316 -16.48 -7.32 18.42
N ASP A 317 -16.91 -8.31 19.20
CA ASP A 317 -17.12 -8.18 20.65
C ASP A 317 -15.80 -8.31 21.42
N GLU A 318 -15.30 -7.20 21.94
CA GLU A 318 -14.01 -7.09 22.63
C GLU A 318 -13.85 -8.06 23.82
N ARG A 319 -14.95 -8.61 24.35
CA ARG A 319 -14.95 -9.60 25.44
C ARG A 319 -14.57 -11.01 24.99
N VAL A 320 -14.58 -11.30 23.69
CA VAL A 320 -14.13 -12.60 23.19
C VAL A 320 -12.63 -12.75 23.40
N GLU A 321 -12.25 -13.76 24.17
CA GLU A 321 -10.86 -14.08 24.49
C GLU A 321 -10.06 -14.47 23.24
N PHE A 322 -8.79 -14.05 23.22
CA PHE A 322 -7.89 -14.24 22.08
C PHE A 322 -7.75 -15.71 21.68
N ASP A 323 -7.45 -16.59 22.63
CA ASP A 323 -7.22 -18.01 22.39
C ASP A 323 -8.49 -18.72 21.90
N HIS A 324 -9.65 -18.31 22.42
CA HIS A 324 -10.93 -18.86 21.99
C HIS A 324 -11.22 -18.51 20.53
N LEU A 325 -11.04 -17.23 20.16
CA LEU A 325 -11.22 -16.79 18.78
C LEU A 325 -10.20 -17.45 17.85
N ARG A 326 -8.93 -17.51 18.26
CA ARG A 326 -7.86 -18.17 17.51
C ARG A 326 -8.17 -19.64 17.23
N ASN A 327 -8.65 -20.40 18.22
CA ASN A 327 -8.99 -21.81 18.04
C ASN A 327 -10.13 -21.99 17.03
N ARG A 328 -11.16 -21.12 17.06
CA ARG A 328 -12.24 -21.12 16.06
C ARG A 328 -11.73 -20.81 14.66
N VAL A 329 -10.85 -19.82 14.54
CA VAL A 329 -10.18 -19.46 13.29
C VAL A 329 -9.39 -20.65 12.74
N LYS A 330 -8.57 -21.31 13.57
CA LYS A 330 -7.81 -22.50 13.16
C LYS A 330 -8.72 -23.61 12.65
N ILE A 331 -9.77 -23.98 13.40
CA ILE A 331 -10.71 -25.05 12.99
C ILE A 331 -11.34 -24.73 11.64
N PHE A 332 -11.76 -23.49 11.45
CA PHE A 332 -12.35 -23.04 10.19
C PHE A 332 -11.35 -23.15 9.04
N ILE A 333 -10.15 -22.61 9.20
CA ILE A 333 -9.11 -22.64 8.15
C ILE A 333 -8.70 -24.08 7.85
N ASP A 334 -8.44 -24.92 8.85
CA ASP A 334 -8.08 -26.33 8.66
C ASP A 334 -9.15 -27.08 7.86
N SER A 335 -10.43 -26.78 8.09
CA SER A 335 -11.53 -27.41 7.34
C SER A 335 -11.52 -27.06 5.86
N VAL A 336 -11.14 -25.84 5.50
CA VAL A 336 -11.02 -25.38 4.10
C VAL A 336 -9.72 -25.91 3.49
N SER A 337 -8.61 -25.81 4.21
CA SER A 337 -7.29 -26.25 3.74
C SER A 337 -7.25 -27.75 3.46
N LYS A 338 -7.95 -28.59 4.23
CA LYS A 338 -8.09 -30.04 3.93
C LYS A 338 -8.79 -30.30 2.59
N LYS A 339 -9.57 -29.33 2.09
CA LYS A 339 -10.20 -29.44 0.78
C LYS A 339 -9.24 -29.07 -0.35
N ILE A 340 -8.28 -28.18 -0.10
CA ILE A 340 -7.27 -27.76 -1.08
C ILE A 340 -6.13 -28.78 -1.13
N GLU A 341 -5.62 -29.19 0.03
CA GLU A 341 -4.54 -30.16 0.15
C GLU A 341 -4.88 -31.18 1.25
N PRO A 342 -5.40 -32.37 0.91
CA PRO A 342 -5.87 -33.36 1.89
C PRO A 342 -4.73 -34.01 2.67
N ALA A 343 -3.54 -34.10 2.07
CA ALA A 343 -2.36 -34.74 2.63
C ALA A 343 -1.56 -33.81 3.57
N GLN A 344 -2.22 -32.79 4.15
CA GLN A 344 -1.62 -31.70 4.94
C GLN A 344 -0.33 -32.12 5.64
N THR A 345 0.77 -31.51 5.22
CA THR A 345 2.05 -31.62 5.90
C THR A 345 2.29 -30.30 6.63
N ASP A 346 2.82 -30.34 7.86
CA ASP A 346 3.23 -29.13 8.61
C ASP A 346 4.50 -28.48 8.01
N ILE A 347 4.77 -28.77 6.73
CA ILE A 347 6.03 -28.51 6.02
C ILE A 347 5.86 -27.32 5.06
N GLN A 348 4.63 -27.02 4.62
CA GLN A 348 4.35 -25.93 3.69
C GLN A 348 3.01 -25.24 3.99
N PRO A 349 2.86 -23.94 3.67
CA PRO A 349 1.59 -23.26 3.79
C PRO A 349 0.64 -23.71 2.68
N VAL A 350 -0.61 -24.02 3.03
CA VAL A 350 -1.64 -24.40 2.05
C VAL A 350 -2.26 -23.17 1.39
N ILE A 351 -2.48 -22.09 2.15
CA ILE A 351 -3.07 -20.85 1.65
C ILE A 351 -2.08 -19.70 1.86
N VAL A 352 -1.76 -18.96 0.81
CA VAL A 352 -0.88 -17.79 0.91
C VAL A 352 -1.62 -16.52 0.52
N PHE A 353 -1.69 -15.55 1.43
CA PHE A 353 -2.13 -14.20 1.09
C PHE A 353 -0.93 -13.42 0.56
N TYR A 354 -1.08 -12.62 -0.50
CA TYR A 354 -0.08 -11.62 -0.81
C TYR A 354 -0.67 -10.24 -1.02
N PHE A 355 0.00 -9.25 -0.44
CA PHE A 355 -0.37 -7.84 -0.52
C PHE A 355 0.66 -7.12 -1.35
N ASP A 356 0.31 -6.80 -2.59
CA ASP A 356 1.08 -5.95 -3.47
C ASP A 356 0.82 -4.46 -3.16
N GLU A 357 1.84 -3.63 -3.36
CA GLU A 357 1.87 -2.24 -2.90
C GLU A 357 1.57 -2.06 -1.40
N ALA A 358 2.09 -2.98 -0.58
CA ALA A 358 1.89 -3.00 0.87
C ALA A 358 2.43 -1.75 1.59
N HIS A 359 3.27 -0.95 0.93
CA HIS A 359 3.81 0.28 1.48
C HIS A 359 2.74 1.31 1.88
N HIS A 360 1.54 1.26 1.29
CA HIS A 360 0.40 2.08 1.72
C HIS A 360 -0.08 1.74 3.13
N LEU A 361 0.02 0.47 3.53
CA LEU A 361 -0.34 0.01 4.87
C LEU A 361 0.62 0.55 5.93
N SER A 362 1.92 0.61 5.63
CA SER A 362 2.93 1.12 6.55
C SER A 362 2.84 2.64 6.75
N LYS A 363 2.45 3.38 5.70
CA LYS A 363 2.27 4.85 5.75
C LYS A 363 0.99 5.29 6.45
N THR A 364 0.01 4.40 6.59
CA THR A 364 -1.30 4.78 7.14
C THR A 364 -1.34 4.57 8.64
N MET A 365 -1.49 5.66 9.38
CA MET A 365 -1.69 5.66 10.83
C MET A 365 -3.14 5.31 11.19
N VAL A 366 -3.29 4.35 12.11
CA VAL A 366 -4.57 3.86 12.66
C VAL A 366 -4.78 4.39 14.08
N SER A 367 -3.75 4.36 14.93
CA SER A 367 -3.80 4.96 16.26
C SER A 367 -2.61 5.90 16.44
N ALA A 368 -2.86 7.08 17.00
CA ALA A 368 -1.81 8.03 17.38
C ALA A 368 -1.06 7.57 18.64
N GLU A 369 -1.77 6.95 19.60
CA GLU A 369 -1.18 6.52 20.87
C GLU A 369 -1.74 5.16 21.33
N PRO A 370 -0.91 4.10 21.43
CA PRO A 370 0.43 4.01 20.84
C PRO A 370 0.37 4.18 19.31
N HIS A 371 1.48 4.62 18.71
CA HIS A 371 1.58 4.80 17.27
C HIS A 371 1.42 3.44 16.56
N ARG A 372 0.30 3.25 15.87
CA ARG A 372 -0.02 2.00 15.15
C ARG A 372 -0.37 2.27 13.71
N THR A 373 0.25 1.53 12.79
CA THR A 373 -0.04 1.59 11.35
C THR A 373 -1.00 0.49 10.93
N ALA A 374 -1.66 0.65 9.77
CA ALA A 374 -2.54 -0.37 9.20
C ALA A 374 -1.79 -1.69 8.95
N TYR A 375 -0.51 -1.62 8.59
CA TYR A 375 0.37 -2.78 8.46
C TYR A 375 0.45 -3.58 9.77
N GLN A 376 0.71 -2.91 10.90
CA GLN A 376 0.83 -3.60 12.19
C GLN A 376 -0.50 -4.23 12.63
N CYS A 377 -1.62 -3.54 12.41
CA CYS A 377 -2.96 -4.08 12.70
C CYS A 377 -3.25 -5.33 11.86
N LEU A 378 -2.82 -5.35 10.60
CA LEU A 378 -2.97 -6.51 9.72
C LEU A 378 -2.05 -7.67 10.13
N CYS A 379 -0.78 -7.41 10.47
CA CYS A 379 0.12 -8.41 11.05
C CYS A 379 -0.45 -9.02 12.34
N LYS A 380 -1.09 -8.20 13.20
CA LYS A 380 -1.80 -8.70 14.39
C LYS A 380 -3.02 -9.55 14.04
N ALA A 381 -3.78 -9.18 13.01
CA ALA A 381 -4.88 -10.02 12.51
C ALA A 381 -4.37 -11.42 12.08
N PHE A 382 -3.20 -11.49 11.43
CA PHE A 382 -2.58 -12.76 11.07
C PHE A 382 -2.19 -13.64 12.26
N THR A 383 -1.98 -13.11 13.48
CA THR A 383 -1.70 -13.96 14.65
C THR A 383 -2.86 -14.82 15.11
N TYR A 384 -4.10 -14.43 14.78
CA TYR A 384 -5.26 -15.30 14.98
C TYR A 384 -5.24 -16.54 14.08
N MET A 385 -4.39 -16.54 13.04
CA MET A 385 -4.19 -17.65 12.11
C MET A 385 -2.90 -18.45 12.40
N MET A 386 -2.24 -18.21 13.53
CA MET A 386 -1.07 -18.98 13.96
C MET A 386 -1.46 -20.46 14.18
N ASN A 387 -0.60 -21.40 13.77
CA ASN A 387 -0.86 -22.85 13.67
C ASN A 387 -1.97 -23.24 12.68
N ALA A 388 -2.44 -22.32 11.83
CA ALA A 388 -3.22 -22.67 10.65
C ALA A 388 -2.29 -22.67 9.42
N PRO A 389 -2.60 -23.43 8.37
CA PRO A 389 -1.75 -23.53 7.18
C PRO A 389 -1.88 -22.31 6.26
N VAL A 390 -1.60 -21.13 6.83
CA VAL A 390 -1.67 -19.81 6.21
C VAL A 390 -0.33 -19.10 6.33
N PHE A 391 0.09 -18.49 5.24
CA PHE A 391 1.23 -17.56 5.22
C PHE A 391 0.87 -16.25 4.52
N ALA A 392 1.56 -15.15 4.81
CA ALA A 392 1.36 -13.90 4.11
C ALA A 392 2.65 -13.28 3.55
N LEU A 393 2.58 -12.72 2.34
CA LEU A 393 3.65 -11.95 1.72
C LEU A 393 3.25 -10.49 1.56
N PHE A 394 4.14 -9.57 1.94
CA PHE A 394 3.95 -8.13 1.77
C PHE A 394 4.98 -7.57 0.79
N LEU A 395 4.54 -7.22 -0.42
CA LEU A 395 5.41 -6.69 -1.48
C LEU A 395 5.40 -5.17 -1.37
N SER A 396 6.58 -4.58 -1.16
CA SER A 396 6.75 -3.15 -0.93
C SER A 396 7.88 -2.60 -1.81
N THR A 397 7.67 -1.38 -2.29
CA THR A 397 8.67 -0.56 -2.99
C THR A 397 9.37 0.43 -2.07
N TYR A 398 8.92 0.51 -0.82
CA TYR A 398 9.38 1.51 0.13
C TYR A 398 10.60 1.02 0.90
N SER A 399 11.70 1.76 0.79
CA SER A 399 13.03 1.38 1.26
C SER A 399 13.27 1.55 2.76
N ARG A 400 12.31 2.08 3.52
CA ARG A 400 12.45 2.20 4.98
C ARG A 400 12.14 0.88 5.65
N LEU A 401 13.16 0.03 5.68
CA LEU A 401 13.17 -1.25 6.36
C LEU A 401 12.66 -1.13 7.81
N SER A 402 12.93 -0.04 8.53
CA SER A 402 12.45 0.18 9.91
C SER A 402 10.92 0.26 10.04
N GLU A 403 10.19 0.63 8.99
CA GLU A 403 8.71 0.72 9.03
C GLU A 403 8.05 -0.62 8.69
N THR A 404 8.81 -1.55 8.09
CA THR A 404 8.39 -2.91 7.70
C THR A 404 9.00 -4.02 8.55
N ILE A 405 10.10 -3.73 9.26
CA ILE A 405 10.80 -4.64 10.18
C ILE A 405 10.40 -4.23 11.59
N SER A 406 9.76 -5.14 12.32
CA SER A 406 9.34 -4.86 13.69
C SER A 406 10.45 -5.24 14.65
N SER A 407 11.18 -4.26 15.20
CA SER A 407 11.99 -4.54 16.39
C SER A 407 11.06 -4.83 17.56
N SER A 408 11.33 -5.89 18.35
CA SER A 408 10.60 -6.22 19.60
C SER A 408 10.33 -5.01 20.50
N ARG A 409 11.25 -4.04 20.55
CA ARG A 409 11.14 -2.81 21.37
C ARG A 409 10.04 -1.82 20.95
N ASN A 410 9.54 -1.89 19.72
CA ASN A 410 8.65 -0.85 19.17
C ASN A 410 7.24 -1.36 18.80
N PHE A 411 6.98 -2.67 18.81
CA PHE A 411 5.85 -3.20 18.05
C PHE A 411 4.83 -4.05 18.79
N TRP A 412 5.09 -4.59 19.99
CA TRP A 412 4.24 -5.69 20.46
C TRP A 412 3.71 -5.47 21.89
N SER A 413 2.44 -5.82 22.10
CA SER A 413 1.90 -5.96 23.45
C SER A 413 2.59 -7.17 24.09
N SER A 414 2.91 -7.06 25.37
CA SER A 414 3.57 -8.09 26.20
C SER A 414 2.74 -9.35 26.46
N ARG A 415 1.63 -9.59 25.72
CA ARG A 415 0.71 -10.70 25.97
C ARG A 415 1.05 -12.00 25.22
N PRO A 416 1.51 -11.99 23.96
CA PRO A 416 1.92 -13.21 23.27
C PRO A 416 3.40 -13.59 23.50
N MET A 417 4.21 -12.67 24.02
CA MET A 417 5.60 -12.95 24.42
C MET A 417 5.62 -13.31 25.90
N SER A 418 5.48 -14.60 26.21
CA SER A 418 5.75 -15.06 27.57
C SER A 418 7.21 -14.79 27.92
N SER A 419 7.41 -14.22 29.10
CA SER A 419 8.65 -13.66 29.64
C SER A 419 9.66 -14.73 30.11
N HIS A 420 9.87 -15.79 29.32
CA HIS A 420 10.75 -16.90 29.71
C HIS A 420 11.90 -17.21 28.74
N SER A 421 12.06 -16.48 27.64
CA SER A 421 13.24 -16.62 26.79
C SER A 421 14.30 -15.56 27.17
N GLU A 422 15.28 -15.97 27.97
CA GLU A 422 16.60 -15.33 27.98
C GLU A 422 17.18 -15.43 26.57
N GLY A 423 16.96 -14.39 25.77
CA GLY A 423 17.32 -14.33 24.36
C GLY A 423 16.28 -13.51 23.61
N SER A 424 16.61 -12.27 23.27
CA SER A 424 15.79 -11.40 22.43
C SER A 424 15.85 -11.86 20.97
N ASP A 425 15.38 -13.06 20.69
CA ASP A 425 15.17 -13.49 19.31
C ASP A 425 13.89 -12.80 18.82
N ASP A 426 14.09 -11.78 17.98
CA ASP A 426 13.03 -11.22 17.15
C ASP A 426 12.50 -12.37 16.28
N ASN A 427 11.42 -13.03 16.72
CA ASN A 427 10.79 -14.21 16.11
C ASN A 427 10.22 -13.98 14.69
N MET A 428 10.69 -12.97 13.96
CA MET A 428 10.19 -12.57 12.66
C MET A 428 11.07 -13.06 11.53
N ASN A 429 10.44 -13.40 10.39
CA ASN A 429 11.19 -13.69 9.18
C ASN A 429 11.88 -12.42 8.68
N ALA A 430 13.16 -12.54 8.36
CA ALA A 430 13.90 -11.47 7.71
C ALA A 430 13.27 -11.15 6.33
N PRO A 431 13.10 -9.87 5.98
CA PRO A 431 12.53 -9.51 4.69
C PRO A 431 13.48 -9.86 3.54
N PHE A 432 12.92 -10.20 2.39
CA PHE A 432 13.68 -10.30 1.15
C PHE A 432 13.98 -8.90 0.64
N VAL A 433 15.24 -8.46 0.77
CA VAL A 433 15.72 -7.18 0.23
C VAL A 433 16.28 -7.30 -1.19
N GLU A 434 16.57 -8.52 -1.62
CA GLU A 434 17.03 -8.82 -2.96
C GLU A 434 16.47 -10.15 -3.45
N LEU A 435 15.68 -10.12 -4.52
CA LEU A 435 15.32 -11.32 -5.26
C LEU A 435 16.38 -11.56 -6.35
N PRO A 436 16.62 -12.80 -6.79
CA PRO A 436 17.56 -13.10 -7.87
C PRO A 436 17.01 -12.70 -9.23
N PHE A 437 17.84 -12.20 -10.13
CA PHE A 437 17.45 -12.02 -11.54
C PHE A 437 17.33 -13.39 -12.21
N ASP A 438 16.27 -13.59 -12.99
CA ASP A 438 16.18 -14.78 -13.85
C ASP A 438 16.93 -14.45 -15.14
N ALA A 439 17.92 -15.23 -15.53
CA ALA A 439 18.54 -15.05 -16.84
C ALA A 439 17.53 -15.45 -17.92
N TRP A 440 17.32 -14.60 -18.93
CA TRP A 440 16.67 -15.02 -20.19
C TRP A 440 17.41 -16.23 -20.76
N LYS A 441 16.83 -16.89 -21.77
CA LYS A 441 17.28 -18.14 -22.43
C LYS A 441 18.77 -18.23 -22.83
N GLU A 442 19.54 -17.15 -22.68
CA GLU A 442 20.95 -17.03 -23.00
C GLU A 442 21.84 -17.35 -21.78
N PRO A 443 22.94 -18.11 -21.95
CA PRO A 443 23.87 -18.43 -20.87
C PRO A 443 24.67 -17.22 -20.36
N SER A 444 24.75 -16.14 -21.15
CA SER A 444 25.32 -14.85 -20.73
C SER A 444 24.47 -13.71 -21.28
N LEU A 445 24.00 -12.82 -20.40
CA LEU A 445 23.21 -11.65 -20.79
C LEU A 445 24.09 -10.49 -21.27
N VAL A 446 25.32 -10.41 -20.75
CA VAL A 446 26.31 -9.39 -21.05
C VAL A 446 27.61 -10.08 -21.42
N ILE A 447 28.16 -9.73 -22.58
CA ILE A 447 29.51 -10.12 -23.01
C ILE A 447 30.39 -8.87 -22.98
N GLU A 448 31.61 -9.00 -22.49
CA GLU A 448 32.54 -7.88 -22.39
C GLU A 448 32.86 -7.32 -23.79
N GLY A 449 32.80 -5.99 -23.92
CA GLY A 449 33.10 -5.29 -25.17
C GLY A 449 32.01 -5.37 -26.27
N THR A 450 30.89 -6.07 -26.04
CA THR A 450 29.83 -6.21 -27.06
C THR A 450 28.61 -5.31 -26.85
N HIS A 451 28.50 -4.68 -25.68
CA HIS A 451 27.33 -3.88 -25.31
C HIS A 451 27.70 -2.44 -25.00
N SER A 452 26.88 -1.52 -25.48
CA SER A 452 26.96 -0.12 -25.06
C SER A 452 26.21 0.10 -23.75
N ALA A 453 26.62 1.10 -22.96
CA ALA A 453 25.89 1.49 -21.75
C ALA A 453 24.42 1.85 -22.06
N GLN A 454 24.17 2.53 -23.18
CA GLN A 454 22.83 2.90 -23.62
C GLN A 454 21.96 1.68 -23.96
N GLU A 455 22.56 0.65 -24.56
CA GLU A 455 21.86 -0.61 -24.84
C GLU A 455 21.49 -1.32 -23.54
N ILE A 456 22.42 -1.45 -22.58
CA ILE A 456 22.19 -2.13 -21.31
C ILE A 456 21.11 -1.42 -20.50
N CYS A 457 21.09 -0.08 -20.51
CA CYS A 457 20.06 0.73 -19.84
C CYS A 457 18.72 0.78 -20.59
N SER A 458 18.61 0.18 -21.78
CA SER A 458 17.34 0.17 -22.51
C SER A 458 16.33 -0.77 -21.85
N LEU A 459 15.04 -0.39 -21.87
CA LEU A 459 13.95 -1.23 -21.34
C LEU A 459 13.93 -2.63 -21.98
N LYS A 460 14.26 -2.70 -23.28
CA LYS A 460 14.32 -3.96 -24.03
C LYS A 460 15.41 -4.88 -23.49
N PHE A 461 16.57 -4.33 -23.13
CA PHE A 461 17.66 -5.11 -22.55
C PHE A 461 17.38 -5.47 -21.10
N MET A 462 16.89 -4.51 -20.30
CA MET A 462 16.50 -4.74 -18.90
C MET A 462 15.43 -5.85 -18.75
N ALA A 463 14.49 -5.95 -19.70
CA ALA A 463 13.50 -7.02 -19.73
C ALA A 463 14.11 -8.43 -19.88
N ARG A 464 15.36 -8.55 -20.33
CA ARG A 464 16.09 -9.82 -20.45
C ARG A 464 16.59 -10.36 -19.09
N PHE A 465 16.55 -9.58 -18.02
CA PHE A 465 16.84 -10.07 -16.67
C PHE A 465 15.64 -10.80 -16.02
N GLY A 466 14.77 -11.37 -16.87
CA GLY A 466 13.71 -12.32 -16.48
C GLY A 466 12.59 -11.70 -15.67
N ARG A 467 12.51 -10.37 -15.62
CA ARG A 467 11.48 -9.63 -14.90
C ARG A 467 10.73 -8.74 -15.89
N PRO A 468 9.44 -8.96 -16.15
CA PRO A 468 8.63 -7.94 -16.80
C PRO A 468 8.57 -6.76 -15.82
N LEU A 469 9.01 -5.61 -16.34
CA LEU A 469 9.05 -4.32 -15.66
C LEU A 469 7.70 -3.97 -15.03
#